data_AF-A0A5N5LJ25-F1
#
_entry.id   AF-A0A5N5LJ25-F1
#
_cell.length_a   1.000
_cell.length_b   1.000
_cell.length_c   1.000
_cell.angle_alpha   90.00
_cell.angle_beta   90.00
_cell.angle_gamma   90.00
#
_symmetry.space_group_name_H-M   'P 1'
#
loop_
_entity.id
_entity.type
_entity.pdbx_description
1 polymer ?
#
loop_
_entity_poly.entity_id
_entity_poly.type
_entity_poly.pdbx_seq_one_letter_code
_entity_poly.pdbx_strand_id
1 'polypeptide(L)'
;MKMEVLQRQIALPRSWESSIGHSQESSQPNGNLVPVSLSITATEEERTNLLSSILSESTTPTISIATNEFRNGPDASSKAAIRKSLLQALRKGWNDLATEARFIRMVDILQQDGCTIFAGLVDVASFRRLIDEFTTLMNGTGSHAFLHDFIHLIAHPDFIKNPEFNNAFIHPLLIALMAYAMGGPVRMTDARGKDTQPISVNAQDNMLHVDNTPFRKEYKILLGWEKGEVKGPTGQNFTFLPGTQKGNRSIRTDGQSQPWSAENDSLFITDESISGVLDFQRDITGREPKIVEVEYPDQPITVLFSAGSVVHHRYRSSNGNPRSCVITAFHLASDHPGVMVNTEANENPSSLAELLIGYQNGAEAETFCAMLGSQAAAIESKIADILDESRHSTLVDTAGLALKGQELDSWRKTVINAPSATQLKFEAGHYISFADDFISREVLVDKLAGAMSYDKHGLLDLIIYLDGHEEIRKPARKSIWTMPRGKIARVLTAWLPAVEGYKFGAGDVETPELLQQKAHETARLIREGCQAVNFARENSDPEEQTLSSAHQLIVDLGESLTRCEKVGTYITTNLFLFLIVDQILPSLDWASRHRIVADCAVFLRAYVLVVEKSQGIWI
;
A
#
# COMPACT_ATOMS: atom_id res chain seq x y z
N MET A 1 32.19 42.77 21.97
CA MET A 1 31.58 44.05 22.41
C MET A 1 30.07 43.84 22.42
N LYS A 2 29.44 44.13 23.57
CA LYS A 2 28.03 43.96 24.05
C LYS A 2 26.91 43.94 22.96
N MET A 3 25.93 43.01 22.92
CA MET A 3 24.81 42.59 23.83
C MET A 3 23.48 43.35 23.64
N GLU A 4 22.36 42.59 23.73
CA GLU A 4 20.89 42.92 23.74
C GLU A 4 20.17 42.92 22.36
N VAL A 5 19.23 42.04 21.96
CA VAL A 5 18.11 41.20 22.52
C VAL A 5 16.73 41.91 22.60
N LEU A 6 15.70 41.19 22.11
CA LEU A 6 14.22 41.30 22.27
C LEU A 6 13.49 42.31 21.37
N GLN A 7 12.24 42.12 20.89
CA GLN A 7 11.32 40.99 20.63
C GLN A 7 9.98 41.64 20.17
N ARG A 8 9.25 40.93 19.30
CA ARG A 8 7.77 40.80 19.24
C ARG A 8 6.86 41.85 18.55
N GLN A 9 5.85 41.22 17.92
CA GLN A 9 4.47 41.64 17.61
C GLN A 9 4.19 42.36 16.28
N ILE A 10 3.76 41.58 15.28
CA ILE A 10 2.82 42.06 14.25
C ILE A 10 1.55 41.21 14.35
N ALA A 11 0.45 41.92 14.35
CA ALA A 11 -0.87 41.56 14.84
C ALA A 11 -1.69 40.69 13.87
N LEU A 12 -2.48 39.79 14.45
CA LEU A 12 -3.71 39.26 13.87
C LEU A 12 -4.81 40.33 13.91
N PRO A 13 -5.60 40.57 12.84
CA PRO A 13 -6.88 41.25 12.98
C PRO A 13 -7.97 40.23 13.37
N ARG A 14 -8.54 40.42 14.55
CA ARG A 14 -9.81 39.86 15.00
C ARG A 14 -10.99 40.62 14.37
N SER A 15 -12.16 39.97 14.46
CA SER A 15 -13.52 40.49 14.39
C SER A 15 -14.14 40.71 13.01
N TRP A 16 -14.88 39.70 12.56
CA TRP A 16 -16.11 39.90 11.79
C TRP A 16 -17.29 39.68 12.74
N GLU A 17 -17.78 40.77 13.32
CA GLU A 17 -19.10 40.85 13.92
C GLU A 17 -19.86 42.03 13.33
N SER A 18 -21.06 41.71 12.82
CA SER A 18 -22.25 42.54 12.66
C SER A 18 -22.12 43.94 12.02
N SER A 19 -22.64 44.04 10.80
CA SER A 19 -23.40 45.23 10.39
C SER A 19 -24.65 44.80 9.62
N ILE A 20 -25.76 44.79 10.34
CA ILE A 20 -27.12 44.74 9.81
C ILE A 20 -27.33 46.02 8.99
N GLY A 21 -27.57 45.88 7.69
CA GLY A 21 -27.99 46.95 6.80
C GLY A 21 -29.09 46.42 5.90
N HIS A 22 -30.33 46.83 6.18
CA HIS A 22 -31.49 46.55 5.34
C HIS A 22 -31.33 47.23 3.97
N SER A 23 -31.29 46.42 2.92
CA SER A 23 -31.76 46.82 1.59
C SER A 23 -32.58 45.67 1.01
N GLN A 24 -33.90 45.81 1.08
CA GLN A 24 -34.84 45.02 0.31
C GLN A 24 -34.63 45.33 -1.17
N GLU A 25 -34.22 44.36 -1.97
CA GLU A 25 -34.53 44.33 -3.40
C GLU A 25 -34.52 42.88 -3.93
N SER A 26 -35.73 42.45 -4.33
CA SER A 26 -36.09 41.32 -5.20
C SER A 26 -35.39 39.96 -5.02
N SER A 27 -36.07 39.10 -4.28
CA SER A 27 -35.95 37.64 -4.26
C SER A 27 -36.17 36.99 -5.63
N GLN A 28 -35.12 36.36 -6.17
CA GLN A 28 -35.25 35.09 -6.89
C GLN A 28 -34.87 33.96 -5.92
N PRO A 29 -35.75 32.99 -5.61
CA PRO A 29 -35.38 31.84 -4.81
C PRO A 29 -34.88 30.69 -5.70
N ASN A 30 -33.83 30.01 -5.23
CA ASN A 30 -33.58 28.57 -5.40
C ASN A 30 -33.24 28.01 -6.80
N GLY A 31 -32.05 28.33 -7.33
CA GLY A 31 -31.42 27.57 -8.41
C GLY A 31 -30.44 26.46 -7.98
N ASN A 32 -29.96 26.47 -6.73
CA ASN A 32 -28.82 25.65 -6.28
C ASN A 32 -29.09 24.72 -5.08
N LEU A 33 -30.25 24.81 -4.44
CA LEU A 33 -30.65 23.89 -3.37
C LEU A 33 -31.29 22.65 -3.97
N VAL A 34 -30.85 21.49 -3.53
CA VAL A 34 -31.38 20.20 -3.96
C VAL A 34 -31.99 19.45 -2.80
N PRO A 35 -33.16 18.81 -3.02
CA PRO A 35 -33.74 17.95 -2.01
C PRO A 35 -32.87 16.70 -1.86
N VAL A 36 -32.45 16.41 -0.64
CA VAL A 36 -31.82 15.13 -0.28
C VAL A 36 -32.52 14.62 0.96
N SER A 37 -33.51 13.75 0.74
CA SER A 37 -34.35 13.18 1.80
C SER A 37 -33.71 11.88 2.28
N LEU A 38 -32.91 11.94 3.34
CA LEU A 38 -32.47 10.76 4.09
C LEU A 38 -33.30 10.65 5.36
N SER A 39 -34.49 10.07 5.28
CA SER A 39 -35.34 9.84 6.46
C SER A 39 -35.22 8.38 6.89
N ILE A 40 -34.08 8.00 7.48
CA ILE A 40 -33.99 6.72 8.19
C ILE A 40 -34.38 6.94 9.65
N THR A 41 -35.67 6.86 9.93
CA THR A 41 -36.14 6.51 11.28
C THR A 41 -36.01 5.01 11.45
N ALA A 42 -34.89 4.57 12.01
CA ALA A 42 -34.66 3.20 12.45
C ALA A 42 -34.33 3.16 13.94
N THR A 43 -34.97 2.25 14.66
CA THR A 43 -34.68 1.89 16.05
C THR A 43 -33.28 1.28 16.20
N GLU A 44 -32.72 1.27 17.41
CA GLU A 44 -31.42 0.63 17.70
C GLU A 44 -31.38 -0.86 17.29
N GLU A 45 -32.50 -1.55 17.48
CA GLU A 45 -32.68 -2.95 17.07
C GLU A 45 -32.64 -3.11 15.55
N GLU A 46 -33.40 -2.30 14.80
CA GLU A 46 -33.39 -2.32 13.33
C GLU A 46 -32.00 -2.02 12.77
N ARG A 47 -31.26 -1.09 13.37
CA ARG A 47 -29.88 -0.77 12.99
C ARG A 47 -28.94 -1.95 13.25
N THR A 48 -29.04 -2.57 14.42
CA THR A 48 -28.23 -3.74 14.79
C THR A 48 -28.48 -4.91 13.83
N ASN A 49 -29.76 -5.19 13.52
CA ASN A 49 -30.14 -6.23 12.58
C ASN A 49 -29.59 -5.95 11.18
N LEU A 50 -29.70 -4.70 10.72
CA LEU A 50 -29.23 -4.32 9.40
C LEU A 50 -27.69 -4.38 9.32
N LEU A 51 -26.96 -3.95 10.36
CA LEU A 51 -25.51 -4.14 10.45
C LEU A 51 -25.14 -5.63 10.42
N SER A 52 -25.83 -6.46 11.21
CA SER A 52 -25.57 -7.91 11.21
C SER A 52 -25.85 -8.57 9.84
N SER A 53 -26.73 -7.99 9.03
CA SER A 53 -27.08 -8.50 7.70
C SER A 53 -26.03 -8.21 6.62
N ILE A 54 -25.14 -7.23 6.86
CA ILE A 54 -24.09 -6.86 5.89
C ILE A 54 -22.69 -7.30 6.31
N LEU A 55 -22.53 -7.82 7.53
CA LEU A 55 -21.24 -8.20 8.08
C LEU A 55 -21.06 -9.71 8.17
N SER A 56 -19.87 -10.18 7.78
CA SER A 56 -19.45 -11.56 8.01
C SER A 56 -18.85 -11.75 9.40
N GLU A 57 -18.74 -13.00 9.84
CA GLU A 57 -17.98 -13.35 11.03
C GLU A 57 -16.52 -12.91 10.88
N SER A 58 -15.96 -12.32 11.95
CA SER A 58 -14.58 -11.85 11.92
C SER A 58 -13.61 -13.00 12.07
N THR A 59 -12.54 -12.98 11.28
CA THR A 59 -11.47 -13.96 11.33
C THR A 59 -10.26 -13.40 12.07
N THR A 60 -9.58 -14.26 12.84
CA THR A 60 -8.32 -13.90 13.49
C THR A 60 -7.14 -14.37 12.63
N PRO A 61 -6.36 -13.46 12.03
CA PRO A 61 -5.22 -13.83 11.20
C PRO A 61 -4.11 -14.46 12.06
N THR A 62 -3.43 -15.45 11.48
CA THR A 62 -2.38 -16.23 12.14
C THR A 62 -1.18 -16.45 11.23
N ILE A 63 -0.06 -16.85 11.82
CA ILE A 63 1.15 -17.26 11.11
C ILE A 63 1.44 -18.72 11.46
N SER A 64 1.75 -19.53 10.46
CA SER A 64 2.02 -20.96 10.62
C SER A 64 3.15 -21.43 9.71
N ILE A 65 3.85 -22.49 10.13
CA ILE A 65 4.82 -23.19 9.27
C ILE A 65 4.08 -24.06 8.25
N ALA A 66 2.89 -24.58 8.60
CA ALA A 66 2.16 -25.53 7.77
C ALA A 66 1.86 -24.94 6.38
N THR A 67 1.46 -23.67 6.34
CA THR A 67 1.13 -22.96 5.09
C THR A 67 2.36 -22.55 4.26
N ASN A 68 3.59 -22.89 4.69
CA ASN A 68 4.78 -22.69 3.85
C ASN A 68 4.81 -23.64 2.64
N GLU A 69 4.09 -24.76 2.67
CA GLU A 69 4.04 -25.70 1.54
C GLU A 69 3.50 -25.07 0.25
N PHE A 70 2.64 -24.05 0.39
CA PHE A 70 2.07 -23.30 -0.72
C PHE A 70 2.97 -22.18 -1.24
N ARG A 71 4.09 -21.89 -0.56
CA ARG A 71 5.01 -20.82 -0.96
C ARG A 71 5.98 -21.34 -2.02
N ASN A 72 5.85 -20.79 -3.23
CA ASN A 72 6.73 -21.11 -4.34
C ASN A 72 8.19 -20.67 -4.09
N GLY A 73 9.10 -21.33 -4.80
CA GLY A 73 10.50 -20.97 -4.87
C GLY A 73 11.35 -22.14 -5.39
N PRO A 74 12.66 -21.90 -5.58
CA PRO A 74 13.57 -22.91 -6.09
C PRO A 74 13.71 -24.04 -5.09
N ASP A 75 13.80 -25.27 -5.60
CA ASP A 75 14.16 -26.43 -4.80
C ASP A 75 15.57 -26.26 -4.19
N ALA A 76 15.89 -27.09 -3.19
CA ALA A 76 17.14 -26.98 -2.45
C ALA A 76 18.39 -27.12 -3.34
N SER A 77 18.35 -27.95 -4.38
CA SER A 77 19.47 -28.19 -5.29
C SER A 77 19.68 -27.00 -6.22
N SER A 78 18.59 -26.50 -6.83
CA SER A 78 18.60 -25.30 -7.68
C SER A 78 19.09 -24.07 -6.90
N LYS A 79 18.60 -23.90 -5.67
CA LYS A 79 19.05 -22.84 -4.76
C LYS A 79 20.54 -22.95 -4.44
N ALA A 80 21.05 -24.14 -4.16
CA ALA A 80 22.47 -24.36 -3.88
C ALA A 80 23.35 -24.08 -5.12
N ALA A 81 22.89 -24.48 -6.32
CA ALA A 81 23.58 -24.23 -7.56
C ALA A 81 23.75 -22.73 -7.84
N ILE A 82 22.67 -21.95 -7.74
CA ILE A 82 22.74 -20.49 -7.94
C ILE A 82 23.64 -19.82 -6.89
N ARG A 83 23.51 -20.18 -5.61
CA ARG A 83 24.37 -19.66 -4.54
C ARG A 83 25.85 -19.88 -4.84
N LYS A 84 26.19 -21.08 -5.33
CA LYS A 84 27.56 -21.41 -5.74
C LYS A 84 28.01 -20.55 -6.92
N SER A 85 27.20 -20.41 -7.96
CA SER A 85 27.54 -19.60 -9.14
C SER A 85 27.72 -18.12 -8.80
N LEU A 86 26.84 -17.56 -7.97
CA LEU A 86 26.93 -16.17 -7.50
C LEU A 86 28.21 -15.94 -6.70
N LEU A 87 28.52 -16.80 -5.71
CA LEU A 87 29.77 -16.69 -4.96
C LEU A 87 31.00 -16.86 -5.85
N GLN A 88 30.98 -17.77 -6.83
CA GLN A 88 32.07 -17.91 -7.80
C GLN A 88 32.28 -16.65 -8.63
N ALA A 89 31.21 -15.97 -9.04
CA ALA A 89 31.31 -14.72 -9.78
C ALA A 89 31.88 -13.60 -8.90
N LEU A 90 31.41 -13.46 -7.65
CA LEU A 90 31.87 -12.43 -6.73
C LEU A 90 33.33 -12.62 -6.31
N ARG A 91 33.75 -13.85 -6.01
CA ARG A 91 35.14 -14.19 -5.62
C ARG A 91 36.18 -13.75 -6.64
N LYS A 92 35.82 -13.63 -7.93
CA LYS A 92 36.76 -13.16 -8.98
C LYS A 92 37.25 -11.73 -8.75
N GLY A 93 36.47 -10.90 -8.06
CA GLY A 93 36.81 -9.51 -7.77
C GLY A 93 37.03 -9.18 -6.29
N TRP A 94 36.96 -10.17 -5.40
CA TRP A 94 37.29 -10.01 -3.98
C TRP A 94 38.78 -10.28 -3.73
N ASN A 95 39.44 -9.36 -3.05
CA ASN A 95 40.85 -9.44 -2.72
C ASN A 95 41.09 -9.90 -1.27
N ASP A 96 40.15 -9.66 -0.36
CA ASP A 96 40.22 -10.10 1.03
C ASP A 96 39.52 -11.45 1.21
N LEU A 97 40.28 -12.43 1.71
CA LEU A 97 39.80 -13.79 2.00
C LEU A 97 38.65 -13.81 3.03
N ALA A 98 38.53 -12.78 3.87
CA ALA A 98 37.46 -12.66 4.84
C ALA A 98 36.15 -12.09 4.27
N THR A 99 36.15 -11.52 3.06
CA THR A 99 34.99 -10.86 2.44
C THR A 99 33.81 -11.82 2.29
N GLU A 100 34.05 -13.06 1.85
CA GLU A 100 32.98 -14.04 1.72
C GLU A 100 32.32 -14.35 3.07
N ALA A 101 33.12 -14.62 4.11
CA ALA A 101 32.57 -14.92 5.43
C ALA A 101 31.75 -13.75 5.99
N ARG A 102 32.17 -12.51 5.71
CA ARG A 102 31.41 -11.29 6.07
C ARG A 102 30.09 -11.19 5.30
N PHE A 103 30.12 -11.43 3.98
CA PHE A 103 28.92 -11.49 3.14
C PHE A 103 27.92 -12.54 3.65
N ILE A 104 28.39 -13.76 3.93
CA ILE A 104 27.55 -14.84 4.45
C ILE A 104 26.95 -14.48 5.81
N ARG A 105 27.71 -13.84 6.72
CA ARG A 105 27.13 -13.36 7.99
C ARG A 105 25.99 -12.36 7.78
N MET A 106 26.09 -11.46 6.82
CA MET A 106 25.00 -10.52 6.50
C MET A 106 23.78 -11.24 5.93
N VAL A 107 23.99 -12.29 5.10
CA VAL A 107 22.90 -13.18 4.65
C VAL A 107 22.27 -13.89 5.84
N ASP A 108 23.06 -14.42 6.76
CA ASP A 108 22.56 -15.17 7.92
C ASP A 108 21.67 -14.28 8.79
N ILE A 109 22.04 -13.01 9.01
CA ILE A 109 21.20 -12.01 9.68
C ILE A 109 19.87 -11.84 8.94
N LEU A 110 19.93 -11.59 7.62
CA LEU A 110 18.72 -11.43 6.79
C LEU A 110 17.81 -12.66 6.86
N GLN A 111 18.36 -13.88 6.83
CA GLN A 111 17.58 -15.11 6.88
C GLN A 111 17.04 -15.41 8.29
N GLN A 112 17.81 -15.10 9.34
CA GLN A 112 17.44 -15.34 10.73
C GLN A 112 16.32 -14.39 11.18
N ASP A 113 16.49 -13.10 10.90
CA ASP A 113 15.59 -12.05 11.40
C ASP A 113 14.55 -11.64 10.35
N GLY A 114 14.72 -12.04 9.09
CA GLY A 114 13.84 -11.66 7.98
C GLY A 114 14.08 -10.25 7.47
N CYS A 115 15.08 -9.56 8.02
CA CYS A 115 15.39 -8.16 7.80
C CYS A 115 16.87 -7.90 8.11
N THR A 116 17.49 -7.01 7.34
CA THR A 116 18.79 -6.42 7.64
C THR A 116 18.74 -4.91 7.37
N ILE A 117 19.41 -4.13 8.22
CA ILE A 117 19.28 -2.66 8.25
C ILE A 117 20.66 -2.04 8.11
N PHE A 118 20.78 -1.12 7.17
CA PHE A 118 21.98 -0.34 6.94
C PHE A 118 21.67 1.14 7.17
N ALA A 119 22.64 1.87 7.70
CA ALA A 119 22.62 3.33 7.79
C ALA A 119 23.75 3.90 6.95
N GLY A 120 23.50 5.03 6.29
CA GLY A 120 24.52 5.76 5.54
C GLY A 120 25.17 4.96 4.40
N LEU A 121 24.41 4.11 3.70
CA LEU A 121 24.94 3.20 2.66
C LEU A 121 25.59 3.96 1.48
N VAL A 122 25.11 5.16 1.21
CA VAL A 122 25.59 6.08 0.17
C VAL A 122 26.14 7.34 0.83
N ASP A 123 27.11 8.00 0.19
CA ASP A 123 27.69 9.23 0.72
C ASP A 123 26.68 10.40 0.76
N VAL A 124 26.94 11.35 1.65
CA VAL A 124 26.06 12.49 1.93
C VAL A 124 25.77 13.35 0.69
N ALA A 125 26.74 13.52 -0.22
CA ALA A 125 26.55 14.37 -1.40
C ALA A 125 25.61 13.70 -2.42
N SER A 126 25.83 12.41 -2.69
CA SER A 126 24.95 11.59 -3.51
C SER A 126 23.55 11.50 -2.92
N PHE A 127 23.43 11.34 -1.59
CA PHE A 127 22.13 11.33 -0.93
C PHE A 127 21.40 12.68 -1.01
N ARG A 128 22.12 13.81 -0.92
CA ARG A 128 21.50 15.14 -1.10
C ARG A 128 20.92 15.29 -2.52
N ARG A 129 21.63 14.82 -3.55
CA ARG A 129 21.12 14.82 -4.94
C ARG A 129 19.85 13.99 -5.11
N LEU A 130 19.79 12.81 -4.48
CA LEU A 130 18.57 12.00 -4.41
C LEU A 130 17.40 12.82 -3.82
N ILE A 131 17.61 13.50 -2.70
CA ILE A 131 16.57 14.30 -2.03
C ILE A 131 16.07 15.40 -2.95
N ASP A 132 16.97 16.11 -3.63
CA ASP A 132 16.61 17.24 -4.49
C ASP A 132 15.77 16.77 -5.70
N GLU A 133 16.19 15.69 -6.38
CA GLU A 133 15.44 15.11 -7.49
C GLU A 133 14.10 14.50 -7.03
N PHE A 134 14.10 13.76 -5.92
CA PHE A 134 12.89 13.19 -5.35
C PHE A 134 11.87 14.26 -4.98
N THR A 135 12.31 15.35 -4.35
CA THR A 135 11.46 16.48 -3.96
C THR A 135 10.84 17.15 -5.19
N THR A 136 11.64 17.31 -6.24
CA THR A 136 11.17 17.86 -7.52
C THR A 136 10.09 16.98 -8.14
N LEU A 137 10.31 15.66 -8.17
CA LEU A 137 9.32 14.70 -8.67
C LEU A 137 8.05 14.69 -7.81
N MET A 138 8.17 14.66 -6.48
CA MET A 138 7.02 14.64 -5.56
C MET A 138 6.13 15.86 -5.74
N ASN A 139 6.72 17.04 -5.86
CA ASN A 139 5.97 18.27 -6.08
C ASN A 139 5.31 18.32 -7.47
N GLY A 140 5.87 17.63 -8.47
CA GLY A 140 5.38 17.65 -9.84
C GLY A 140 4.32 16.59 -10.16
N THR A 141 4.50 15.36 -9.67
CA THR A 141 3.68 14.19 -10.02
C THR A 141 3.09 13.44 -8.83
N GLY A 142 3.27 13.97 -7.61
CA GLY A 142 2.66 13.44 -6.39
C GLY A 142 1.13 13.41 -6.44
N SER A 143 0.53 12.41 -5.80
CA SER A 143 -0.93 12.27 -5.69
C SER A 143 -1.58 13.25 -4.70
N HIS A 144 -0.81 13.83 -3.79
CA HIS A 144 -1.26 14.69 -2.68
C HIS A 144 -2.40 14.08 -1.83
N ALA A 145 -2.42 12.75 -1.68
CA ALA A 145 -3.42 12.08 -0.85
C ALA A 145 -3.18 12.33 0.65
N PHE A 146 -4.26 12.32 1.45
CA PHE A 146 -4.20 12.70 2.88
C PHE A 146 -3.25 11.80 3.70
N LEU A 147 -3.19 10.50 3.36
CA LEU A 147 -2.47 9.49 4.11
C LEU A 147 -0.97 9.51 3.82
N HIS A 148 -0.62 9.72 2.56
CA HIS A 148 0.75 9.96 2.09
C HIS A 148 0.66 10.50 0.66
N ASP A 149 1.58 11.40 0.33
CA ASP A 149 1.82 11.74 -1.05
C ASP A 149 2.58 10.59 -1.72
N PHE A 150 2.25 10.30 -2.97
CA PHE A 150 2.67 9.07 -3.65
C PHE A 150 3.14 9.37 -5.07
N ILE A 151 4.30 8.81 -5.44
CA ILE A 151 4.81 8.80 -6.81
C ILE A 151 5.00 7.36 -7.29
N HIS A 152 4.56 7.09 -8.51
CA HIS A 152 4.87 5.86 -9.22
C HIS A 152 6.20 5.99 -9.97
N LEU A 153 7.32 5.57 -9.36
CA LEU A 153 8.66 5.76 -9.93
C LEU A 153 8.89 4.97 -11.22
N ILE A 154 8.08 3.96 -11.51
CA ILE A 154 8.10 3.24 -12.80
C ILE A 154 7.84 4.19 -13.98
N ALA A 155 7.04 5.24 -13.78
CA ALA A 155 6.80 6.29 -14.78
C ALA A 155 8.00 7.25 -14.95
N HIS A 156 9.04 7.10 -14.14
CA HIS A 156 10.24 7.93 -14.11
C HIS A 156 11.51 7.05 -14.16
N PRO A 157 11.71 6.25 -15.22
CA PRO A 157 12.82 5.30 -15.30
C PRO A 157 14.20 5.96 -15.19
N ASP A 158 14.32 7.23 -15.59
CA ASP A 158 15.58 7.97 -15.49
C ASP A 158 15.99 8.25 -14.04
N PHE A 159 15.03 8.44 -13.13
CA PHE A 159 15.31 8.54 -11.69
C PHE A 159 15.86 7.21 -11.15
N ILE A 160 15.28 6.07 -11.55
CA ILE A 160 15.73 4.74 -11.12
C ILE A 160 17.12 4.42 -11.67
N LYS A 161 17.41 4.82 -12.91
CA LYS A 161 18.69 4.58 -13.57
C LYS A 161 19.80 5.55 -13.18
N ASN A 162 19.50 6.65 -12.47
CA ASN A 162 20.47 7.72 -12.21
C ASN A 162 21.69 7.20 -11.39
N PRO A 163 22.89 7.09 -12.00
CA PRO A 163 24.05 6.49 -11.35
C PRO A 163 24.60 7.33 -10.21
N GLU A 164 24.19 8.60 -10.08
CA GLU A 164 24.68 9.49 -9.02
C GLU A 164 24.12 9.14 -7.63
N PHE A 165 23.01 8.38 -7.57
CA PHE A 165 22.39 8.01 -6.30
C PHE A 165 21.62 6.70 -6.30
N ASN A 166 21.40 6.01 -7.43
CA ASN A 166 20.57 4.80 -7.47
C ASN A 166 21.04 3.70 -6.50
N ASN A 167 22.33 3.66 -6.17
CA ASN A 167 22.90 2.81 -5.13
C ASN A 167 22.25 2.99 -3.74
N ALA A 168 21.45 4.04 -3.51
CA ALA A 168 20.70 4.21 -2.28
C ALA A 168 19.53 3.21 -2.14
N PHE A 169 19.00 2.69 -3.26
CA PHE A 169 17.85 1.78 -3.27
C PHE A 169 18.03 0.55 -4.18
N ILE A 170 19.08 0.49 -5.01
CA ILE A 170 19.47 -0.69 -5.81
C ILE A 170 20.96 -1.06 -5.66
N HIS A 171 21.52 -0.86 -4.46
CA HIS A 171 22.94 -1.16 -4.21
C HIS A 171 23.31 -2.62 -4.59
N PRO A 172 24.42 -2.89 -5.32
CA PRO A 172 24.82 -4.24 -5.71
C PRO A 172 24.94 -5.23 -4.55
N LEU A 173 25.45 -4.79 -3.39
CA LEU A 173 25.46 -5.59 -2.15
C LEU A 173 24.05 -6.08 -1.76
N LEU A 174 23.06 -5.20 -1.74
CA LEU A 174 21.69 -5.55 -1.33
C LEU A 174 21.07 -6.54 -2.31
N ILE A 175 21.27 -6.33 -3.62
CA ILE A 175 20.81 -7.23 -4.67
C ILE A 175 21.48 -8.60 -4.54
N ALA A 176 22.78 -8.66 -4.27
CA ALA A 176 23.51 -9.91 -4.05
C ALA A 176 23.02 -10.66 -2.79
N LEU A 177 22.83 -9.96 -1.66
CA LEU A 177 22.29 -10.55 -0.43
C LEU A 177 20.90 -11.16 -0.66
N MET A 178 20.03 -10.40 -1.33
CA MET A 178 18.66 -10.82 -1.66
C MET A 178 18.66 -12.01 -2.62
N ALA A 179 19.40 -11.95 -3.73
CA ALA A 179 19.50 -13.04 -4.71
C ALA A 179 20.05 -14.33 -4.06
N TYR A 180 21.04 -14.20 -3.17
CA TYR A 180 21.56 -15.34 -2.42
C TYR A 180 20.53 -15.92 -1.43
N ALA A 181 19.77 -15.06 -0.73
CA ALA A 181 18.73 -15.47 0.21
C ALA A 181 17.56 -16.16 -0.50
N MET A 182 17.10 -15.59 -1.62
CA MET A 182 15.99 -16.12 -2.43
C MET A 182 16.39 -17.37 -3.21
N GLY A 183 17.62 -17.42 -3.73
CA GLY A 183 18.16 -18.57 -4.44
C GLY A 183 18.10 -18.49 -5.97
N GLY A 184 18.04 -17.28 -6.53
CA GLY A 184 17.83 -17.07 -7.96
C GLY A 184 18.05 -15.61 -8.37
N PRO A 185 18.08 -15.31 -9.68
CA PRO A 185 18.01 -13.95 -10.20
C PRO A 185 16.75 -13.23 -9.70
N VAL A 186 16.89 -11.96 -9.35
CA VAL A 186 15.79 -11.13 -8.86
C VAL A 186 15.41 -10.04 -9.86
N ARG A 187 14.12 -9.80 -9.99
CA ARG A 187 13.54 -8.74 -10.82
C ARG A 187 12.89 -7.70 -9.94
N MET A 188 13.05 -6.43 -10.30
CA MET A 188 12.27 -5.36 -9.67
C MET A 188 10.84 -5.39 -10.22
N THR A 189 9.85 -5.50 -9.34
CA THR A 189 8.43 -5.61 -9.71
C THR A 189 7.65 -4.32 -9.43
N ASP A 190 8.14 -3.50 -8.50
CA ASP A 190 7.53 -2.20 -8.17
C ASP A 190 8.59 -1.21 -7.67
N ALA A 191 8.38 0.07 -7.94
CA ALA A 191 9.17 1.17 -7.38
C ALA A 191 8.25 2.36 -7.13
N ARG A 192 8.26 2.86 -5.90
CA ARG A 192 7.40 3.95 -5.45
C ARG A 192 8.08 4.87 -4.46
N GLY A 193 7.76 6.15 -4.56
CA GLY A 193 8.13 7.20 -3.61
C GLY A 193 6.96 7.57 -2.73
N LYS A 194 7.21 7.85 -1.45
CA LYS A 194 6.18 8.35 -0.52
C LYS A 194 6.69 9.49 0.33
N ASP A 195 5.88 10.52 0.50
CA ASP A 195 6.02 11.53 1.56
C ASP A 195 4.90 11.35 2.56
N THR A 196 5.23 11.36 3.85
CA THR A 196 4.24 11.12 4.89
C THR A 196 4.38 12.12 6.03
N GLN A 197 3.27 12.78 6.36
CA GLN A 197 3.14 13.62 7.55
C GLN A 197 2.94 12.74 8.79
N PRO A 198 3.49 13.08 9.96
CA PRO A 198 3.23 12.37 11.21
C PRO A 198 1.72 12.22 11.45
N ILE A 199 1.22 10.99 11.41
CA ILE A 199 -0.20 10.68 11.52
C ILE A 199 -0.39 9.30 12.16
N SER A 200 -1.36 9.23 13.08
CA SER A 200 -1.83 7.95 13.63
C SER A 200 -3.11 7.55 12.92
N VAL A 201 -3.09 6.43 12.18
CA VAL A 201 -4.25 5.98 11.38
C VAL A 201 -4.22 4.49 11.00
N ASN A 202 -5.32 3.79 11.23
CA ASN A 202 -5.62 2.47 10.69
C ASN A 202 -6.21 2.60 9.26
N ALA A 203 -5.33 2.48 8.26
CA ALA A 203 -5.66 2.51 6.83
C ALA A 203 -4.85 1.43 6.08
N GLN A 204 -5.31 1.07 4.89
CA GLN A 204 -4.66 0.07 4.04
C GLN A 204 -3.18 0.43 3.77
N ASP A 205 -2.32 -0.59 3.66
CA ASP A 205 -0.85 -0.52 3.48
C ASP A 205 -0.05 0.12 4.64
N ASN A 206 -0.67 0.43 5.78
CA ASN A 206 0.01 1.06 6.94
C ASN A 206 -0.24 0.38 8.29
N MET A 207 -1.01 -0.72 8.33
CA MET A 207 -1.28 -1.50 9.54
C MET A 207 -0.16 -2.50 9.83
N LEU A 208 -0.17 -3.16 11.00
CA LEU A 208 0.73 -4.29 11.26
C LEU A 208 0.37 -5.45 10.33
N HIS A 209 1.25 -5.81 9.41
CA HIS A 209 0.91 -6.74 8.34
C HIS A 209 2.09 -7.53 7.77
N VAL A 210 1.78 -8.50 6.91
CA VAL A 210 2.69 -9.04 5.89
C VAL A 210 2.19 -8.62 4.51
N ASP A 211 3.08 -8.42 3.53
CA ASP A 211 2.63 -8.02 2.19
C ASP A 211 1.84 -9.14 1.47
N ASN A 212 1.01 -8.74 0.49
CA ASN A 212 0.07 -9.59 -0.23
C ASN A 212 0.70 -10.53 -1.27
N THR A 213 1.67 -11.35 -0.85
CA THR A 213 2.33 -12.37 -1.69
C THR A 213 2.49 -13.71 -0.95
N PRO A 214 1.41 -14.36 -0.47
CA PRO A 214 1.49 -15.58 0.33
C PRO A 214 2.11 -16.77 -0.42
N PHE A 215 1.95 -16.81 -1.74
CA PHE A 215 2.38 -17.91 -2.61
C PHE A 215 3.75 -17.70 -3.25
N ARG A 216 4.37 -16.53 -3.07
CA ARG A 216 5.65 -16.18 -3.70
C ARG A 216 6.56 -15.49 -2.70
N LYS A 217 7.86 -15.50 -2.95
CA LYS A 217 8.79 -14.72 -2.14
C LYS A 217 8.88 -13.29 -2.66
N GLU A 218 8.53 -12.34 -1.81
CA GLU A 218 8.77 -10.93 -2.03
C GLU A 218 9.79 -10.39 -1.03
N TYR A 219 10.78 -9.69 -1.56
CA TYR A 219 11.71 -8.87 -0.80
C TYR A 219 11.51 -7.40 -1.18
N LYS A 220 11.72 -6.51 -0.22
CA LYS A 220 11.72 -5.07 -0.46
C LYS A 220 13.01 -4.45 0.05
N ILE A 221 13.44 -3.42 -0.67
CA ILE A 221 14.38 -2.42 -0.19
C ILE A 221 13.57 -1.17 0.14
N LEU A 222 13.61 -0.75 1.41
CA LEU A 222 13.01 0.48 1.91
C LEU A 222 14.12 1.45 2.28
N LEU A 223 14.22 2.54 1.54
CA LEU A 223 15.08 3.67 1.87
C LEU A 223 14.23 4.75 2.56
N GLY A 224 14.57 5.13 3.79
CA GLY A 224 13.81 6.10 4.59
C GLY A 224 14.68 7.22 5.15
N TRP A 225 14.16 8.45 5.11
CA TRP A 225 14.82 9.64 5.65
C TRP A 225 13.82 10.69 6.14
N GLU A 226 14.27 11.61 6.99
CA GLU A 226 13.51 12.80 7.35
C GLU A 226 13.39 13.74 6.13
N LYS A 227 12.17 14.17 5.80
CA LYS A 227 11.88 14.89 4.54
C LYS A 227 12.77 16.13 4.39
N GLY A 228 13.52 16.19 3.30
CA GLY A 228 14.44 17.30 2.98
C GLY A 228 15.83 17.20 3.62
N GLU A 229 16.06 16.22 4.50
CA GLU A 229 17.28 16.12 5.30
C GLU A 229 18.05 14.82 5.05
N VAL A 230 19.39 14.88 5.18
CA VAL A 230 20.26 13.69 5.13
C VAL A 230 20.32 13.07 6.53
N LYS A 231 19.15 12.67 7.04
CA LYS A 231 18.94 12.14 8.38
C LYS A 231 17.93 11.00 8.34
N GLY A 232 17.99 10.11 9.32
CA GLY A 232 16.98 9.07 9.44
C GLY A 232 15.65 9.63 9.94
N PRO A 233 14.56 8.88 9.78
CA PRO A 233 13.27 9.30 10.31
C PRO A 233 13.30 9.38 11.84
N THR A 234 12.69 10.42 12.38
CA THR A 234 12.42 10.65 13.83
C THR A 234 10.98 10.33 14.22
N GLY A 235 10.20 9.88 13.24
CA GLY A 235 8.79 9.58 13.35
C GLY A 235 8.37 8.75 12.16
N GLN A 236 7.32 7.95 12.36
CA GLN A 236 6.89 6.99 11.36
C GLN A 236 7.97 6.02 10.90
N ASN A 237 8.68 5.46 11.88
CA ASN A 237 9.77 4.53 11.69
C ASN A 237 9.30 3.20 11.10
N PHE A 238 10.21 2.47 10.47
CA PHE A 238 9.93 1.09 10.09
C PHE A 238 9.96 0.22 11.36
N THR A 239 8.96 -0.63 11.55
CA THR A 239 8.88 -1.54 12.68
C THR A 239 8.59 -2.93 12.20
N PHE A 240 9.28 -3.93 12.74
CA PHE A 240 9.13 -5.33 12.33
C PHE A 240 9.34 -6.30 13.48
N LEU A 241 8.88 -7.53 13.29
CA LEU A 241 8.98 -8.62 14.26
C LEU A 241 9.94 -9.69 13.70
N PRO A 242 11.19 -9.77 14.19
CA PRO A 242 12.17 -10.71 13.67
C PRO A 242 11.73 -12.18 13.78
N GLY A 243 12.03 -13.00 12.79
CA GLY A 243 11.77 -14.44 12.84
C GLY A 243 10.39 -14.87 12.34
N THR A 244 9.43 -13.95 12.19
CA THR A 244 8.08 -14.29 11.68
C THR A 244 8.11 -14.73 10.21
N GLN A 245 9.12 -14.32 9.43
CA GLN A 245 9.32 -14.71 8.03
C GLN A 245 9.44 -16.22 7.80
N LYS A 246 9.75 -16.96 8.88
CA LYS A 246 9.84 -18.43 8.86
C LYS A 246 8.47 -19.09 8.72
N GLY A 247 7.39 -18.37 8.99
CA GLY A 247 6.03 -18.82 8.75
C GLY A 247 5.42 -18.17 7.51
N ASN A 248 4.16 -18.53 7.27
CA ASN A 248 3.30 -17.94 6.28
C ASN A 248 1.94 -17.63 6.91
N ARG A 249 1.22 -16.67 6.32
CA ARG A 249 -0.14 -16.34 6.75
C ARG A 249 -1.13 -17.47 6.45
N SER A 250 -2.37 -17.31 6.87
CA SER A 250 -3.43 -18.28 6.61
C SER A 250 -3.69 -18.48 5.11
N ILE A 251 -3.79 -19.74 4.70
CA ILE A 251 -4.14 -20.18 3.35
C ILE A 251 -5.28 -21.18 3.49
N ARG A 252 -6.35 -20.96 2.73
CA ARG A 252 -7.55 -21.80 2.68
C ARG A 252 -7.59 -22.51 1.33
N THR A 253 -8.42 -23.55 1.21
CA THR A 253 -8.70 -24.22 -0.07
C THR A 253 -10.17 -24.11 -0.40
N ASP A 254 -10.50 -23.85 -1.66
CA ASP A 254 -11.89 -23.85 -2.12
C ASP A 254 -12.45 -25.28 -2.33
N GLY A 255 -13.69 -25.38 -2.82
CA GLY A 255 -14.34 -26.67 -3.09
C GLY A 255 -13.69 -27.51 -4.21
N GLN A 256 -12.73 -26.94 -4.94
CA GLN A 256 -11.90 -27.61 -5.96
C GLN A 256 -10.46 -27.83 -5.49
N SER A 257 -10.21 -27.67 -4.18
CA SER A 257 -8.89 -27.76 -3.56
C SER A 257 -7.87 -26.75 -4.09
N GLN A 258 -8.32 -25.63 -4.68
CA GLN A 258 -7.43 -24.54 -5.09
C GLN A 258 -7.10 -23.66 -3.88
N PRO A 259 -5.81 -23.43 -3.57
CA PRO A 259 -5.42 -22.64 -2.43
C PRO A 259 -5.56 -21.14 -2.71
N TRP A 260 -6.04 -20.42 -1.71
CA TRP A 260 -6.25 -18.97 -1.75
C TRP A 260 -6.05 -18.36 -0.36
N SER A 261 -5.84 -17.04 -0.30
CA SER A 261 -5.65 -16.31 0.95
C SER A 261 -6.33 -14.95 0.86
N ALA A 262 -6.96 -14.49 1.94
CA ALA A 262 -7.63 -13.20 1.97
C ALA A 262 -6.63 -12.06 2.25
N GLU A 263 -6.93 -10.83 1.85
CA GLU A 263 -6.14 -9.66 2.25
C GLU A 263 -6.20 -9.44 3.78
N ASN A 264 -7.33 -9.73 4.42
CA ASN A 264 -7.46 -9.64 5.88
C ASN A 264 -6.58 -10.64 6.64
N ASP A 265 -6.24 -11.79 6.05
CA ASP A 265 -5.33 -12.78 6.66
C ASP A 265 -3.91 -12.23 6.90
N SER A 266 -3.62 -11.05 6.36
CA SER A 266 -2.34 -10.37 6.50
C SER A 266 -2.28 -9.36 7.63
N LEU A 267 -3.39 -9.07 8.35
CA LEU A 267 -3.52 -7.87 9.20
C LEU A 267 -3.57 -8.19 10.71
N PHE A 268 -2.49 -7.93 11.44
CA PHE A 268 -2.35 -8.28 12.86
C PHE A 268 -2.67 -7.09 13.78
N ILE A 269 -3.93 -6.67 13.82
CA ILE A 269 -4.36 -5.41 14.48
C ILE A 269 -5.26 -5.61 15.69
N THR A 270 -5.40 -6.83 16.19
CA THR A 270 -6.18 -7.17 17.38
C THR A 270 -5.26 -7.72 18.48
N ASP A 271 -5.70 -7.66 19.73
CA ASP A 271 -4.94 -8.27 20.83
C ASP A 271 -4.66 -9.76 20.60
N GLU A 272 -5.64 -10.49 20.06
CA GLU A 272 -5.52 -11.91 19.77
C GLU A 272 -4.49 -12.18 18.66
N SER A 273 -4.60 -11.49 17.51
CA SER A 273 -3.68 -11.68 16.37
C SER A 273 -2.24 -11.26 16.72
N ILE A 274 -2.05 -10.17 17.47
CA ILE A 274 -0.72 -9.75 17.94
C ILE A 274 -0.14 -10.82 18.88
N SER A 275 -0.93 -11.33 19.82
CA SER A 275 -0.47 -12.37 20.75
C SER A 275 -0.09 -13.64 20.00
N GLY A 276 -0.90 -14.07 19.02
CA GLY A 276 -0.60 -15.22 18.16
C GLY A 276 0.70 -15.07 17.36
N VAL A 277 1.00 -13.87 16.85
CA VAL A 277 2.28 -13.60 16.16
C VAL A 277 3.48 -13.67 17.12
N LEU A 278 3.36 -13.12 18.33
CA LEU A 278 4.42 -13.16 19.33
C LEU A 278 4.65 -14.59 19.85
N ASP A 279 3.58 -15.37 20.01
CA ASP A 279 3.65 -16.79 20.36
C ASP A 279 4.36 -17.58 19.26
N PHE A 280 3.99 -17.38 18.00
CA PHE A 280 4.70 -17.97 16.86
C PHE A 280 6.20 -17.62 16.86
N GLN A 281 6.53 -16.34 17.11
CA GLN A 281 7.91 -15.86 17.17
C GLN A 281 8.70 -16.58 18.26
N ARG A 282 8.12 -16.73 19.46
CA ARG A 282 8.73 -17.45 20.57
C ARG A 282 9.00 -18.90 20.21
N ASP A 283 8.01 -19.58 19.63
CA ASP A 283 8.09 -21.00 19.29
C ASP A 283 9.14 -21.27 18.20
N ILE A 284 9.24 -20.40 17.20
CA ILE A 284 10.16 -20.60 16.07
C ILE A 284 11.60 -20.14 16.35
N THR A 285 11.80 -19.24 17.31
CA THR A 285 13.13 -18.73 17.67
C THR A 285 13.69 -19.36 18.94
N GLY A 286 12.83 -19.92 19.80
CA GLY A 286 13.21 -20.38 21.14
C GLY A 286 13.66 -19.25 22.07
N ARG A 287 13.25 -18.00 21.79
CA ARG A 287 13.65 -16.79 22.51
C ARG A 287 12.42 -15.96 22.88
N GLU A 288 12.59 -15.05 23.83
CA GLU A 288 11.55 -14.06 24.13
C GLU A 288 11.17 -13.24 22.88
N PRO A 289 9.87 -12.97 22.67
CA PRO A 289 9.41 -12.14 21.58
C PRO A 289 10.08 -10.77 21.55
N LYS A 290 10.31 -10.26 20.34
CA LYS A 290 11.00 -8.99 20.09
C LYS A 290 10.27 -8.21 19.01
N ILE A 291 10.05 -6.93 19.27
CA ILE A 291 9.58 -5.94 18.29
C ILE A 291 10.69 -4.90 18.14
N VAL A 292 11.08 -4.62 16.90
CA VAL A 292 12.15 -3.68 16.58
C VAL A 292 11.56 -2.46 15.89
N GLU A 293 11.74 -1.28 16.47
CA GLU A 293 11.44 0.00 15.83
C GLU A 293 12.74 0.66 15.36
N VAL A 294 12.84 0.96 14.07
CA VAL A 294 14.06 1.49 13.44
C VAL A 294 14.10 3.01 13.54
N GLU A 295 14.25 3.53 14.76
CA GLU A 295 14.55 4.94 15.02
C GLU A 295 16.08 5.13 14.96
N TYR A 296 16.56 5.79 13.91
CA TYR A 296 18.00 6.01 13.68
C TYR A 296 18.25 7.42 13.11
N PRO A 297 18.11 8.48 13.92
CA PRO A 297 17.97 9.85 13.42
C PRO A 297 19.24 10.42 12.77
N ASP A 298 20.41 9.88 13.11
CA ASP A 298 21.69 10.45 12.68
C ASP A 298 21.98 10.24 11.18
N GLN A 299 21.37 9.22 10.56
CA GLN A 299 21.65 8.85 9.17
C GLN A 299 20.41 8.24 8.49
N PRO A 300 20.26 8.44 7.16
CA PRO A 300 19.24 7.74 6.39
C PRO A 300 19.37 6.21 6.51
N ILE A 301 18.23 5.53 6.57
CA ILE A 301 18.16 4.07 6.73
C ILE A 301 17.82 3.37 5.41
N THR A 302 18.46 2.23 5.17
CA THR A 302 18.12 1.30 4.09
C THR A 302 17.81 -0.06 4.70
N VAL A 303 16.60 -0.56 4.49
CA VAL A 303 16.11 -1.81 5.06
C VAL A 303 15.89 -2.81 3.93
N LEU A 304 16.54 -3.97 3.99
CA LEU A 304 16.29 -5.11 3.11
C LEU A 304 15.54 -6.19 3.90
N PHE A 305 14.31 -6.52 3.49
CA PHE A 305 13.45 -7.39 4.29
C PHE A 305 12.53 -8.28 3.43
N SER A 306 12.12 -9.42 3.98
CA SER A 306 11.20 -10.37 3.33
C SER A 306 9.74 -9.94 3.51
N ALA A 307 9.38 -8.87 2.81
CA ALA A 307 8.06 -8.24 2.73
C ALA A 307 6.85 -9.19 2.82
N GLY A 308 6.83 -10.25 2.01
CA GLY A 308 5.70 -11.20 1.95
C GLY A 308 5.55 -12.13 3.16
N SER A 309 6.40 -12.01 4.20
CA SER A 309 6.42 -12.96 5.32
C SER A 309 6.87 -12.39 6.66
N VAL A 310 7.70 -11.35 6.68
CA VAL A 310 8.05 -10.66 7.93
C VAL A 310 6.89 -9.73 8.33
N VAL A 311 6.43 -9.83 9.58
CA VAL A 311 5.38 -8.96 10.10
C VAL A 311 6.01 -7.60 10.34
N HIS A 312 5.46 -6.59 9.71
CA HIS A 312 6.02 -5.25 9.72
C HIS A 312 4.95 -4.19 9.53
N HIS A 313 5.34 -2.95 9.80
CA HIS A 313 4.60 -1.77 9.43
C HIS A 313 5.48 -0.54 9.46
N ARG A 314 4.92 0.57 9.01
CA ARG A 314 5.37 1.90 9.42
C ARG A 314 4.70 2.21 10.75
N TYR A 315 5.46 2.44 11.83
CA TYR A 315 4.87 2.82 13.11
C TYR A 315 4.12 4.15 12.98
N ARG A 316 2.97 4.29 13.63
CA ARG A 316 2.01 5.35 13.32
C ARG A 316 1.92 6.33 14.46
N SER A 317 2.92 7.19 14.49
CA SER A 317 3.03 8.24 15.47
C SER A 317 2.56 9.56 14.87
N SER A 318 1.78 10.31 15.65
CA SER A 318 1.52 11.74 15.42
C SER A 318 2.74 12.60 15.77
N ASN A 319 3.80 12.00 16.31
CA ASN A 319 5.02 12.68 16.73
C ASN A 319 6.15 12.48 15.71
N GLY A 320 7.20 13.29 15.84
CA GLY A 320 8.36 13.29 14.96
C GLY A 320 8.17 14.20 13.74
N ASN A 321 9.12 14.16 12.82
CA ASN A 321 9.11 14.99 11.61
C ASN A 321 8.51 14.25 10.41
N PRO A 322 8.08 14.98 9.35
CA PRO A 322 7.68 14.36 8.10
C PRO A 322 8.80 13.50 7.52
N ARG A 323 8.41 12.37 6.94
CA ARG A 323 9.32 11.36 6.40
C ARG A 323 9.12 11.22 4.90
N SER A 324 10.22 11.02 4.19
CA SER A 324 10.22 10.57 2.80
C SER A 324 10.76 9.13 2.72
N CYS A 325 10.30 8.36 1.74
CA CYS A 325 10.88 7.06 1.43
C CYS A 325 10.80 6.66 -0.04
N VAL A 326 11.72 5.79 -0.45
CA VAL A 326 11.65 5.00 -1.68
C VAL A 326 11.49 3.54 -1.29
N ILE A 327 10.56 2.85 -1.94
CA ILE A 327 10.32 1.41 -1.76
C ILE A 327 10.44 0.74 -3.13
N THR A 328 11.33 -0.24 -3.22
CA THR A 328 11.47 -1.11 -4.39
C THR A 328 11.18 -2.55 -4.01
N ALA A 329 10.29 -3.22 -4.72
CA ALA A 329 9.91 -4.61 -4.49
C ALA A 329 10.55 -5.55 -5.52
N PHE A 330 10.87 -6.76 -5.08
CA PHE A 330 11.58 -7.75 -5.87
C PHE A 330 11.03 -9.15 -5.69
N HIS A 331 10.87 -9.87 -6.80
CA HIS A 331 10.54 -11.29 -6.86
C HIS A 331 11.66 -12.06 -7.55
N LEU A 332 11.64 -13.38 -7.44
CA LEU A 332 12.45 -14.23 -8.32
C LEU A 332 11.94 -14.10 -9.76
N ALA A 333 12.86 -13.92 -10.70
CA ALA A 333 12.50 -13.81 -12.12
C ALA A 333 11.79 -15.07 -12.65
N SER A 334 12.08 -16.25 -12.08
CA SER A 334 11.42 -17.52 -12.41
C SER A 334 9.97 -17.61 -11.92
N ASP A 335 9.67 -16.97 -10.79
CA ASP A 335 8.35 -17.06 -10.15
C ASP A 335 7.42 -15.97 -10.67
N HIS A 336 7.98 -14.87 -11.18
CA HIS A 336 7.24 -13.74 -11.72
C HIS A 336 7.97 -13.12 -12.94
N PRO A 337 7.99 -13.84 -14.07
CA PRO A 337 8.64 -13.37 -15.29
C PRO A 337 7.96 -12.11 -15.80
N GLY A 338 8.72 -11.24 -16.47
CA GLY A 338 8.17 -10.04 -17.07
C GLY A 338 9.14 -8.87 -17.07
N VAL A 339 8.62 -7.69 -17.37
CA VAL A 339 9.36 -6.43 -17.44
C VAL A 339 8.73 -5.41 -16.48
N MET A 340 9.52 -4.48 -15.96
CA MET A 340 8.99 -3.41 -15.10
C MET A 340 8.58 -2.18 -15.91
N VAL A 341 9.40 -1.82 -16.91
CA VAL A 341 9.17 -0.68 -17.80
C VAL A 341 9.07 -1.21 -19.23
N ASN A 342 7.91 -1.05 -19.87
CA ASN A 342 7.68 -1.43 -21.28
C ASN A 342 8.61 -0.61 -22.21
N THR A 343 9.84 -1.08 -22.34
CA THR A 343 10.86 -0.63 -23.29
C THR A 343 11.24 -1.84 -24.13
N GLU A 344 11.73 -1.63 -25.35
CA GLU A 344 12.27 -2.72 -26.15
C GLU A 344 13.25 -3.53 -25.30
N ALA A 345 13.08 -4.85 -25.27
CA ALA A 345 13.89 -5.71 -24.44
C ALA A 345 15.37 -5.51 -24.83
N ASN A 346 16.13 -4.86 -23.94
CA ASN A 346 17.57 -4.80 -24.11
C ASN A 346 18.13 -6.18 -23.75
N GLU A 347 18.34 -7.00 -24.77
CA GLU A 347 18.93 -8.34 -24.63
C GLU A 347 20.32 -8.31 -23.95
N ASN A 348 20.98 -7.15 -23.96
CA ASN A 348 22.30 -6.93 -23.36
C ASN A 348 22.29 -5.70 -22.41
N PRO A 349 21.79 -5.83 -21.17
CA PRO A 349 21.76 -4.72 -20.23
C PRO A 349 23.19 -4.24 -19.93
N SER A 350 23.39 -2.92 -19.97
CA SER A 350 24.71 -2.29 -19.76
C SER A 350 24.99 -1.97 -18.29
N SER A 351 23.96 -2.02 -17.44
CA SER A 351 24.05 -1.75 -16.01
C SER A 351 23.12 -2.65 -15.19
N LEU A 352 23.37 -2.74 -13.88
CA LEU A 352 22.50 -3.45 -12.94
C LEU A 352 21.09 -2.85 -12.92
N ALA A 353 20.96 -1.52 -13.00
CA ALA A 353 19.66 -0.85 -13.03
C ALA A 353 18.84 -1.28 -14.25
N GLU A 354 19.45 -1.31 -15.45
CA GLU A 354 18.82 -1.76 -16.69
C GLU A 354 18.41 -3.23 -16.61
N LEU A 355 19.27 -4.10 -16.05
CA LEU A 355 18.93 -5.51 -15.83
C LEU A 355 17.70 -5.66 -14.93
N LEU A 356 17.65 -4.93 -13.80
CA LEU A 356 16.60 -5.07 -12.79
C LEU A 356 15.22 -4.59 -13.27
N ILE A 357 15.16 -3.57 -14.13
CA ILE A 357 13.90 -3.03 -14.68
C ILE A 357 13.51 -3.68 -16.02
N GLY A 358 14.46 -4.32 -16.69
CA GLY A 358 14.29 -5.01 -17.96
C GLY A 358 13.52 -6.32 -17.85
N TYR A 359 13.29 -6.97 -18.99
CA TYR A 359 12.63 -8.27 -19.03
C TYR A 359 13.54 -9.34 -18.42
N GLN A 360 12.99 -10.14 -17.51
CA GLN A 360 13.65 -11.31 -16.94
C GLN A 360 12.65 -12.45 -16.81
N ASN A 361 13.09 -13.69 -17.06
CA ASN A 361 12.28 -14.89 -16.81
C ASN A 361 13.01 -15.96 -15.99
N GLY A 362 14.25 -15.68 -15.58
CA GLY A 362 15.07 -16.56 -14.75
C GLY A 362 16.07 -17.40 -15.54
N ALA A 363 15.96 -17.46 -16.87
CA ALA A 363 16.96 -18.10 -17.73
C ALA A 363 18.29 -17.33 -17.75
N GLU A 364 18.28 -16.06 -17.38
CA GLU A 364 19.42 -15.14 -17.42
C GLU A 364 20.38 -15.29 -16.23
N ALA A 365 20.39 -16.44 -15.55
CA ALA A 365 21.15 -16.65 -14.32
C ALA A 365 22.66 -16.39 -14.47
N GLU A 366 23.25 -16.77 -15.60
CA GLU A 366 24.66 -16.51 -15.89
C GLU A 366 24.93 -15.02 -16.07
N THR A 367 24.14 -14.34 -16.90
CA THR A 367 24.22 -12.88 -17.12
C THR A 367 24.04 -12.11 -15.83
N PHE A 368 23.07 -12.50 -15.00
CA PHE A 368 22.81 -11.90 -13.70
C PHE A 368 24.00 -12.06 -12.74
N CYS A 369 24.55 -13.27 -12.63
CA CYS A 369 25.74 -13.52 -11.80
C CYS A 369 26.97 -12.77 -12.34
N ALA A 370 27.15 -12.69 -13.66
CA ALA A 370 28.23 -11.94 -14.28
C ALA A 370 28.12 -10.43 -14.02
N MET A 371 26.91 -9.87 -14.11
CA MET A 371 26.65 -8.45 -13.81
C MET A 371 26.99 -8.14 -12.35
N LEU A 372 26.55 -8.94 -11.38
CA LEU A 372 26.94 -8.77 -9.98
C LEU A 372 28.44 -9.02 -9.75
N GLY A 373 29.03 -9.99 -10.46
CA GLY A 373 30.47 -10.26 -10.43
C GLY A 373 31.29 -9.06 -10.89
N SER A 374 30.80 -8.29 -11.88
CA SER A 374 31.46 -7.03 -12.30
C SER A 374 31.48 -5.96 -11.20
N GLN A 375 30.55 -6.04 -10.24
CA GLN A 375 30.44 -5.14 -9.08
C GLN A 375 31.15 -5.69 -7.84
N ALA A 376 31.85 -6.82 -7.93
CA ALA A 376 32.43 -7.50 -6.77
C ALA A 376 33.37 -6.62 -5.92
N ALA A 377 34.22 -5.81 -6.56
CA ALA A 377 35.12 -4.90 -5.86
C ALA A 377 34.37 -3.80 -5.10
N ALA A 378 33.30 -3.24 -5.69
CA ALA A 378 32.43 -2.26 -5.02
C ALA A 378 31.68 -2.90 -3.84
N ILE A 379 31.22 -4.15 -4.00
CA ILE A 379 30.60 -4.94 -2.93
C ILE A 379 31.60 -5.18 -1.78
N GLU A 380 32.81 -5.62 -2.07
CA GLU A 380 33.88 -5.82 -1.07
C GLU A 380 34.19 -4.52 -0.32
N SER A 381 34.40 -3.43 -1.06
CA SER A 381 34.69 -2.12 -0.47
C SER A 381 33.55 -1.68 0.45
N LYS A 382 32.29 -1.89 0.08
CA LYS A 382 31.15 -1.51 0.92
C LYS A 382 31.00 -2.41 2.14
N ILE A 383 31.28 -3.71 2.03
CA ILE A 383 31.31 -4.61 3.20
C ILE A 383 32.39 -4.16 4.20
N ALA A 384 33.57 -3.78 3.71
CA ALA A 384 34.65 -3.28 4.57
C ALA A 384 34.26 -1.96 5.25
N ASP A 385 33.66 -1.03 4.51
CA ASP A 385 33.14 0.25 5.01
C ASP A 385 32.08 0.06 6.11
N ILE A 386 31.12 -0.85 5.90
CA ILE A 386 30.04 -1.18 6.86
C ILE A 386 30.56 -1.75 8.19
N LEU A 387 31.67 -2.48 8.14
CA LEU A 387 32.22 -3.19 9.30
C LEU A 387 33.33 -2.42 10.02
N ASP A 388 33.71 -1.25 9.50
CA ASP A 388 34.68 -0.36 10.09
C ASP A 388 33.94 0.71 10.91
N GLU A 389 34.01 0.60 12.24
CA GLU A 389 33.32 1.52 13.18
C GLU A 389 33.77 3.00 13.03
N SER A 390 34.89 3.26 12.35
CA SER A 390 35.36 4.62 12.06
C SER A 390 34.73 5.25 10.82
N ARG A 391 33.95 4.48 10.06
CA ARG A 391 33.35 4.88 8.78
C ARG A 391 31.91 5.33 8.92
N HIS A 392 31.37 5.83 7.81
CA HIS A 392 30.03 6.40 7.76
C HIS A 392 28.94 5.32 7.64
N SER A 393 29.14 4.30 6.80
CA SER A 393 28.13 3.24 6.62
C SER A 393 28.14 2.28 7.80
N THR A 394 26.96 1.89 8.28
CA THR A 394 26.83 0.99 9.45
C THR A 394 25.82 -0.13 9.20
N LEU A 395 26.12 -1.34 9.65
CA LEU A 395 25.13 -2.41 9.83
C LEU A 395 24.48 -2.21 11.19
N VAL A 396 23.21 -1.82 11.21
CA VAL A 396 22.53 -1.39 12.43
C VAL A 396 22.21 -2.61 13.31
N ASP A 397 22.66 -2.56 14.57
CA ASP A 397 22.32 -3.57 15.56
C ASP A 397 20.87 -3.43 16.03
N THR A 398 20.05 -4.43 15.72
CA THR A 398 18.64 -4.44 16.09
C THR A 398 18.42 -4.69 17.58
N ALA A 399 19.42 -5.19 18.34
CA ALA A 399 19.27 -5.47 19.77
C ALA A 399 19.06 -4.18 20.59
N GLY A 400 19.74 -3.10 20.20
CA GLY A 400 19.57 -1.77 20.78
C GLY A 400 18.24 -1.09 20.43
N LEU A 401 17.55 -1.56 19.40
CA LEU A 401 16.31 -0.98 18.85
C LEU A 401 15.05 -1.76 19.26
N ALA A 402 15.19 -2.72 20.18
CA ALA A 402 14.07 -3.52 20.67
C ALA A 402 13.21 -2.70 21.65
N LEU A 403 11.90 -2.60 21.37
CA LEU A 403 10.96 -1.92 22.25
C LEU A 403 10.85 -2.63 23.62
N LYS A 404 10.84 -1.85 24.70
CA LYS A 404 10.76 -2.36 26.08
C LYS A 404 9.85 -1.50 26.95
N GLY A 405 9.27 -2.10 28.00
CA GLY A 405 8.47 -1.39 29.00
C GLY A 405 7.38 -0.51 28.37
N GLN A 406 7.37 0.77 28.74
CA GLN A 406 6.34 1.72 28.29
C GLN A 406 6.31 1.92 26.75
N GLU A 407 7.44 1.80 26.06
CA GLU A 407 7.50 1.94 24.60
C GLU A 407 6.75 0.80 23.91
N LEU A 408 6.95 -0.43 24.41
CA LEU A 408 6.24 -1.61 23.93
C LEU A 408 4.73 -1.52 24.19
N ASP A 409 4.34 -1.08 25.40
CA ASP A 409 2.93 -0.87 25.75
C ASP A 409 2.28 0.20 24.86
N SER A 410 2.98 1.31 24.62
CA SER A 410 2.52 2.40 23.73
C SER A 410 2.40 1.92 22.29
N TRP A 411 3.35 1.13 21.81
CA TRP A 411 3.31 0.54 20.48
C TRP A 411 2.07 -0.34 20.33
N ARG A 412 1.84 -1.27 21.27
CA ARG A 412 0.69 -2.17 21.24
C ARG A 412 -0.62 -1.39 21.24
N LYS A 413 -0.75 -0.41 22.14
CA LYS A 413 -1.93 0.46 22.20
C LYS A 413 -2.17 1.19 20.88
N THR A 414 -1.11 1.70 20.25
CA THR A 414 -1.18 2.42 18.97
C THR A 414 -1.55 1.51 17.81
N VAL A 415 -0.99 0.29 17.75
CA VAL A 415 -1.32 -0.68 16.69
C VAL A 415 -2.80 -1.02 16.71
N ILE A 416 -3.37 -1.26 17.89
CA ILE A 416 -4.77 -1.67 18.07
C ILE A 416 -5.73 -0.49 17.92
N ASN A 417 -5.43 0.64 18.59
CA ASN A 417 -6.41 1.71 18.81
C ASN A 417 -6.22 2.95 17.91
N ALA A 418 -5.30 2.92 16.93
CA ALA A 418 -5.19 4.02 15.97
C ALA A 418 -6.54 4.28 15.27
N PRO A 419 -6.90 5.55 15.01
CA PRO A 419 -8.19 5.87 14.43
C PRO A 419 -8.30 5.32 13.01
N SER A 420 -9.47 4.81 12.62
CA SER A 420 -9.71 4.36 11.24
C SER A 420 -9.78 5.54 10.26
N ALA A 421 -9.60 5.27 8.96
CA ALA A 421 -9.85 6.28 7.92
C ALA A 421 -11.28 6.88 8.03
N THR A 422 -12.26 6.06 8.40
CA THR A 422 -13.65 6.47 8.62
C THR A 422 -13.81 7.41 9.82
N GLN A 423 -13.09 7.17 10.92
CA GLN A 423 -13.10 8.07 12.08
C GLN A 423 -12.51 9.44 11.72
N LEU A 424 -11.33 9.46 11.07
CA LEU A 424 -10.70 10.71 10.63
C LEU A 424 -11.55 11.49 9.62
N LYS A 425 -12.25 10.80 8.71
CA LYS A 425 -13.22 11.40 7.78
C LYS A 425 -14.28 12.21 8.53
N PHE A 426 -14.84 11.65 9.60
CA PHE A 426 -15.89 12.32 10.38
C PHE A 426 -15.38 13.43 11.29
N GLU A 427 -14.17 13.29 11.84
CA GLU A 427 -13.48 14.36 12.55
C GLU A 427 -13.18 15.56 11.63
N ALA A 428 -12.84 15.29 10.37
CA ALA A 428 -12.63 16.31 9.33
C ALA A 428 -13.92 16.96 8.80
N GLY A 429 -15.09 16.56 9.30
CA GLY A 429 -16.38 17.14 8.87
C GLY A 429 -16.92 16.61 7.54
N HIS A 430 -16.30 15.56 6.97
CA HIS A 430 -16.73 14.95 5.71
C HIS A 430 -17.83 13.92 5.94
N TYR A 431 -18.96 14.42 6.40
CA TYR A 431 -20.20 13.69 6.54
C TYR A 431 -21.35 14.56 6.08
N ILE A 432 -22.44 13.93 5.71
CA ILE A 432 -23.66 14.65 5.44
C ILE A 432 -24.55 14.56 6.69
N SER A 433 -25.09 15.71 7.08
CA SER A 433 -26.05 15.86 8.16
C SER A 433 -27.27 16.52 7.54
N PHE A 434 -28.43 15.93 7.82
CA PHE A 434 -29.68 16.16 7.09
C PHE A 434 -30.71 16.84 7.98
N ALA A 435 -30.26 17.71 8.89
CA ALA A 435 -31.17 18.51 9.72
C ALA A 435 -32.09 19.40 8.87
N ASP A 436 -31.65 19.71 7.64
CA ASP A 436 -32.43 20.41 6.63
C ASP A 436 -32.60 19.47 5.42
N ASP A 437 -33.84 19.26 4.93
CA ASP A 437 -34.18 18.42 3.76
C ASP A 437 -33.56 18.92 2.43
N PHE A 438 -32.81 20.01 2.48
CA PHE A 438 -32.21 20.69 1.35
C PHE A 438 -30.74 21.01 1.62
N ILE A 439 -29.89 20.74 0.63
CA ILE A 439 -28.47 21.06 0.65
C ILE A 439 -28.09 21.68 -0.70
N SER A 440 -27.10 22.58 -0.75
CA SER A 440 -26.64 23.08 -2.03
C SER A 440 -25.89 21.98 -2.80
N ARG A 441 -26.05 21.91 -4.14
CA ARG A 441 -25.36 20.91 -4.97
C ARG A 441 -23.85 20.90 -4.74
N GLU A 442 -23.26 22.09 -4.66
CA GLU A 442 -21.82 22.27 -4.44
C GLU A 442 -21.37 21.69 -3.10
N VAL A 443 -22.10 21.97 -2.01
CA VAL A 443 -21.76 21.45 -0.67
C VAL A 443 -21.98 19.94 -0.60
N LEU A 444 -23.01 19.40 -1.26
CA LEU A 444 -23.23 17.96 -1.34
C LEU A 444 -22.07 17.24 -2.05
N VAL A 445 -21.68 17.74 -3.23
CA VAL A 445 -20.55 17.20 -4.00
C VAL A 445 -19.25 17.33 -3.21
N ASP A 446 -18.99 18.48 -2.59
CA ASP A 446 -17.78 18.69 -1.79
C ASP A 446 -17.68 17.70 -0.63
N LYS A 447 -18.78 17.51 0.11
CA LYS A 447 -18.86 16.57 1.24
C LYS A 447 -18.68 15.12 0.81
N LEU A 448 -19.37 14.68 -0.24
CA LEU A 448 -19.23 13.32 -0.77
C LEU A 448 -17.84 13.07 -1.35
N ALA A 449 -17.31 14.00 -2.12
CA ALA A 449 -15.96 13.88 -2.67
C ALA A 449 -14.90 13.85 -1.54
N GLY A 450 -15.12 14.65 -0.49
CA GLY A 450 -14.33 14.61 0.73
C GLY A 450 -14.39 13.23 1.38
N ALA A 451 -15.58 12.70 1.63
CA ALA A 451 -15.77 11.38 2.23
C ALA A 451 -15.09 10.26 1.40
N MET A 452 -15.33 10.23 0.09
CA MET A 452 -14.75 9.25 -0.83
C MET A 452 -13.22 9.34 -0.87
N SER A 453 -12.65 10.54 -0.68
CA SER A 453 -11.20 10.72 -0.64
C SER A 453 -10.52 10.08 0.58
N TYR A 454 -11.27 9.87 1.67
CA TYR A 454 -10.83 9.09 2.84
C TYR A 454 -11.14 7.61 2.65
N ASP A 455 -12.39 7.27 2.30
CA ASP A 455 -12.87 5.89 2.25
C ASP A 455 -12.14 5.05 1.19
N LYS A 456 -11.62 5.66 0.11
CA LYS A 456 -10.78 4.93 -0.87
C LYS A 456 -9.45 4.40 -0.32
N HIS A 457 -9.09 4.78 0.90
CA HIS A 457 -7.93 4.26 1.66
C HIS A 457 -8.34 3.30 2.79
N GLY A 458 -9.63 2.97 2.88
CA GLY A 458 -10.16 1.93 3.76
C GLY A 458 -9.71 0.53 3.33
N LEU A 459 -10.13 -0.47 4.11
CA LEU A 459 -9.79 -1.85 3.83
C LEU A 459 -10.65 -2.43 2.71
N LEU A 460 -10.02 -3.28 1.91
CA LEU A 460 -10.67 -4.24 1.03
C LEU A 460 -10.27 -5.63 1.51
N ASP A 461 -11.15 -6.62 1.34
CA ASP A 461 -10.82 -8.02 1.60
C ASP A 461 -10.87 -8.82 0.29
N LEU A 462 -9.89 -8.60 -0.59
CA LEU A 462 -9.82 -9.32 -1.86
C LEU A 462 -9.07 -10.65 -1.69
N ILE A 463 -9.36 -11.62 -2.56
CA ILE A 463 -8.63 -12.88 -2.58
C ILE A 463 -7.29 -12.73 -3.32
N ILE A 464 -6.26 -13.37 -2.80
CA ILE A 464 -4.97 -13.63 -3.46
C ILE A 464 -4.94 -15.10 -3.87
N TYR A 465 -4.54 -15.37 -5.12
CA TYR A 465 -4.63 -16.69 -5.73
C TYR A 465 -3.25 -17.27 -6.00
N LEU A 466 -3.14 -18.61 -5.99
CA LEU A 466 -1.86 -19.29 -6.24
C LEU A 466 -1.34 -19.06 -7.67
N ASP A 467 -2.24 -19.03 -8.66
CA ASP A 467 -1.91 -18.79 -10.06
C ASP A 467 -1.55 -17.32 -10.37
N GLY A 468 -1.81 -16.41 -9.42
CA GLY A 468 -1.47 -15.00 -9.52
C GLY A 468 -2.40 -14.16 -10.37
N HIS A 469 -3.60 -14.63 -10.73
CA HIS A 469 -4.48 -13.85 -11.58
C HIS A 469 -4.98 -12.55 -10.92
N GLU A 470 -4.76 -12.37 -9.61
CA GLU A 470 -4.94 -11.07 -8.95
C GLU A 470 -4.11 -9.94 -9.59
N GLU A 471 -3.00 -10.24 -10.26
CA GLU A 471 -2.16 -9.23 -10.91
C GLU A 471 -2.94 -8.43 -11.96
N ILE A 472 -3.89 -9.07 -12.65
CA ILE A 472 -4.75 -8.48 -13.68
C ILE A 472 -5.50 -7.26 -13.13
N ARG A 473 -5.97 -7.27 -11.87
CA ARG A 473 -6.80 -6.20 -11.29
C ARG A 473 -6.01 -4.99 -10.79
N LYS A 474 -4.68 -5.11 -10.63
CA LYS A 474 -3.86 -4.08 -9.98
C LYS A 474 -3.92 -2.71 -10.68
N PRO A 475 -3.86 -2.61 -12.03
CA PRO A 475 -4.02 -1.33 -12.72
C PRO A 475 -5.34 -0.61 -12.37
N ALA A 476 -6.47 -1.31 -12.44
CA ALA A 476 -7.78 -0.78 -12.10
C ALA A 476 -7.85 -0.31 -10.64
N ARG A 477 -7.37 -1.13 -9.69
CA ARG A 477 -7.34 -0.78 -8.26
C ARG A 477 -6.52 0.49 -8.02
N LYS A 478 -5.35 0.59 -8.66
CA LYS A 478 -4.45 1.74 -8.54
C LYS A 478 -5.06 3.02 -9.10
N SER A 479 -5.84 2.94 -10.18
CA SER A 479 -6.54 4.10 -10.78
C SER A 479 -7.50 4.77 -9.80
N ILE A 480 -8.16 3.99 -8.93
CA ILE A 480 -9.07 4.48 -7.89
C ILE A 480 -8.28 5.00 -6.71
N TRP A 481 -7.31 4.23 -6.23
CA TRP A 481 -6.49 4.58 -5.07
C TRP A 481 -5.75 5.91 -5.26
N THR A 482 -5.30 6.21 -6.48
CA THR A 482 -4.60 7.45 -6.84
C THR A 482 -5.53 8.56 -7.35
N MET A 483 -6.85 8.33 -7.37
CA MET A 483 -7.81 9.30 -7.88
C MET A 483 -7.83 10.58 -7.02
N PRO A 484 -7.58 11.78 -7.59
CA PRO A 484 -7.61 13.02 -6.83
C PRO A 484 -9.05 13.43 -6.51
N ARG A 485 -9.25 14.13 -5.38
CA ARG A 485 -10.56 14.61 -4.92
C ARG A 485 -11.32 15.39 -6.02
N GLY A 486 -10.62 16.23 -6.78
CA GLY A 486 -11.23 16.98 -7.89
C GLY A 486 -11.78 16.09 -9.02
N LYS A 487 -11.16 14.92 -9.30
CA LYS A 487 -11.70 13.95 -10.26
C LYS A 487 -12.94 13.27 -9.68
N ILE A 488 -12.91 12.88 -8.40
CA ILE A 488 -14.08 12.33 -7.69
C ILE A 488 -15.27 13.30 -7.74
N ALA A 489 -15.03 14.59 -7.47
CA ALA A 489 -16.08 15.63 -7.53
C ALA A 489 -16.72 15.76 -8.92
N ARG A 490 -15.93 15.64 -10.00
CA ARG A 490 -16.46 15.64 -11.37
C ARG A 490 -17.34 14.42 -11.66
N VAL A 491 -16.91 13.23 -11.22
CA VAL A 491 -17.70 12.00 -11.33
C VAL A 491 -19.03 12.17 -10.58
N LEU A 492 -18.98 12.61 -9.32
CA LEU A 492 -20.19 12.85 -8.51
C LEU A 492 -21.13 13.88 -9.13
N THR A 493 -20.61 14.92 -9.78
CA THR A 493 -21.45 15.92 -10.47
C THR A 493 -22.26 15.28 -11.59
N ALA A 494 -21.67 14.35 -12.35
CA ALA A 494 -22.37 13.61 -13.40
C ALA A 494 -23.42 12.62 -12.83
N TRP A 495 -23.17 12.10 -11.63
CA TRP A 495 -24.03 11.13 -10.94
C TRP A 495 -25.03 11.74 -9.97
N LEU A 496 -25.05 13.06 -9.81
CA LEU A 496 -25.96 13.76 -8.91
C LEU A 496 -27.44 13.40 -9.12
N PRO A 497 -27.94 13.20 -10.36
CA PRO A 497 -29.32 12.77 -10.59
C PRO A 497 -29.70 11.43 -9.96
N ALA A 498 -28.74 10.58 -9.60
CA ALA A 498 -29.00 9.33 -8.89
C ALA A 498 -29.27 9.53 -7.38
N VAL A 499 -28.90 10.70 -6.84
CA VAL A 499 -28.96 11.07 -5.41
C VAL A 499 -29.98 12.18 -5.16
N GLU A 500 -30.00 13.21 -6.01
CA GLU A 500 -30.90 14.35 -5.91
C GLU A 500 -32.36 13.93 -6.06
N GLY A 501 -33.20 14.31 -5.09
CA GLY A 501 -34.63 13.96 -5.05
C GLY A 501 -34.92 12.48 -4.79
N TYR A 502 -33.89 11.65 -4.62
CA TYR A 502 -34.07 10.25 -4.22
C TYR A 502 -34.45 10.18 -2.73
N LYS A 503 -35.39 9.29 -2.40
CA LYS A 503 -35.83 9.05 -1.03
C LYS A 503 -35.08 7.83 -0.51
N PHE A 504 -34.05 8.07 0.28
CA PHE A 504 -33.28 6.98 0.86
C PHE A 504 -34.02 6.38 2.05
N GLY A 505 -33.89 5.07 2.21
CA GLY A 505 -34.43 4.31 3.32
C GLY A 505 -33.52 3.14 3.72
N ALA A 506 -33.90 2.40 4.76
CA ALA A 506 -33.12 1.26 5.24
C ALA A 506 -32.83 0.21 4.15
N GLY A 507 -33.72 0.08 3.16
CA GLY A 507 -33.53 -0.83 2.03
C GLY A 507 -32.38 -0.47 1.08
N ASP A 508 -31.85 0.76 1.13
CA ASP A 508 -30.66 1.12 0.35
C ASP A 508 -29.35 0.65 1.02
N VAL A 509 -29.40 0.12 2.25
CA VAL A 509 -28.33 -0.73 2.77
C VAL A 509 -28.55 -2.14 2.21
N GLU A 510 -28.09 -2.30 0.98
CA GLU A 510 -28.31 -3.51 0.20
C GLU A 510 -27.55 -4.69 0.78
N THR A 511 -28.15 -5.89 0.69
CA THR A 511 -27.50 -7.10 1.19
C THR A 511 -26.28 -7.45 0.34
N PRO A 512 -25.24 -8.06 0.93
CA PRO A 512 -24.06 -8.51 0.19
C PRO A 512 -24.38 -9.36 -1.04
N GLU A 513 -25.38 -10.23 -0.97
CA GLU A 513 -25.77 -11.14 -2.06
C GLU A 513 -26.34 -10.38 -3.26
N LEU A 514 -27.18 -9.37 -3.02
CA LEU A 514 -27.74 -8.56 -4.11
C LEU A 514 -26.66 -7.71 -4.79
N LEU A 515 -25.79 -7.07 -4.00
CA LEU A 515 -24.68 -6.29 -4.54
C LEU A 515 -23.69 -7.18 -5.31
N GLN A 516 -23.40 -8.38 -4.82
CA GLN A 516 -22.59 -9.38 -5.52
C GLN A 516 -23.23 -9.78 -6.86
N GLN A 517 -24.54 -10.06 -6.87
CA GLN A 517 -25.26 -10.38 -8.10
C GLN A 517 -25.14 -9.26 -9.14
N LYS A 518 -25.27 -7.99 -8.72
CA LYS A 518 -25.10 -6.81 -9.58
C LYS A 518 -23.68 -6.66 -10.11
N ALA A 519 -22.67 -6.91 -9.27
CA ALA A 519 -21.28 -6.89 -9.68
C ALA A 519 -21.00 -7.99 -10.74
N HIS A 520 -21.48 -9.22 -10.51
CA HIS A 520 -21.37 -10.31 -11.47
C HIS A 520 -22.09 -10.02 -12.79
N GLU A 521 -23.29 -9.45 -12.74
CA GLU A 521 -24.03 -9.05 -13.94
C GLU A 521 -23.27 -7.97 -14.72
N THR A 522 -22.72 -6.96 -14.03
CA THR A 522 -21.89 -5.93 -14.65
C THR A 522 -20.64 -6.55 -15.31
N ALA A 523 -19.92 -7.42 -14.62
CA ALA A 523 -18.76 -8.14 -15.16
C ALA A 523 -19.13 -8.98 -16.40
N ARG A 524 -20.26 -9.70 -16.35
CA ARG A 524 -20.78 -10.49 -17.46
C ARG A 524 -21.06 -9.62 -18.69
N LEU A 525 -21.73 -8.47 -18.51
CA LEU A 525 -22.04 -7.55 -19.59
C LEU A 525 -20.79 -6.95 -20.24
N ILE A 526 -19.75 -6.61 -19.44
CA ILE A 526 -18.46 -6.16 -19.97
C ILE A 526 -17.85 -7.23 -20.87
N ARG A 527 -17.81 -8.48 -20.40
CA ARG A 527 -17.25 -9.61 -21.14
C ARG A 527 -18.00 -9.88 -22.44
N GLU A 528 -19.33 -9.86 -22.39
CA GLU A 528 -20.18 -10.09 -23.56
C GLU A 528 -20.10 -8.96 -24.60
N GLY A 529 -19.98 -7.71 -24.16
CA GLY A 529 -19.82 -6.54 -25.03
C GLY A 529 -18.43 -6.43 -25.66
N CYS A 530 -17.41 -7.05 -25.05
CA CYS A 530 -16.01 -6.91 -25.45
C CYS A 530 -15.34 -8.26 -25.77
N GLN A 531 -15.94 -9.06 -26.65
CA GLN A 531 -15.50 -10.45 -26.92
C GLN A 531 -14.07 -10.60 -27.47
N ALA A 532 -13.51 -9.53 -28.05
CA ALA A 532 -12.13 -9.53 -28.54
C ALA A 532 -11.08 -9.50 -27.41
N VAL A 533 -11.46 -8.98 -26.23
CA VAL A 533 -10.55 -8.82 -25.09
C VAL A 533 -10.34 -10.17 -24.41
N ASN A 534 -9.09 -10.54 -24.19
CA ASN A 534 -8.78 -11.70 -23.36
C ASN A 534 -8.78 -11.30 -21.88
N PHE A 535 -9.85 -11.66 -21.17
CA PHE A 535 -10.01 -11.38 -19.74
C PHE A 535 -9.20 -12.31 -18.82
N ALA A 536 -8.60 -13.38 -19.33
CA ALA A 536 -7.90 -14.39 -18.54
C ALA A 536 -6.40 -14.09 -18.34
N ARG A 537 -5.90 -12.97 -18.86
CA ARG A 537 -4.48 -12.58 -18.75
C ARG A 537 -4.30 -11.07 -18.74
N GLU A 538 -3.13 -10.63 -18.31
CA GLU A 538 -2.69 -9.25 -18.51
C GLU A 538 -2.54 -8.95 -20.01
N ASN A 539 -3.09 -7.81 -20.44
CA ASN A 539 -2.99 -7.34 -21.81
C ASN A 539 -1.97 -6.20 -21.91
N SER A 540 -1.24 -6.17 -23.02
CA SER A 540 -0.27 -5.12 -23.32
C SER A 540 -0.91 -3.91 -24.01
N ASP A 541 -2.05 -4.11 -24.67
CA ASP A 541 -2.85 -3.02 -25.23
C ASP A 541 -3.52 -2.22 -24.08
N PRO A 542 -3.38 -0.88 -24.03
CA PRO A 542 -3.91 -0.08 -22.93
C PRO A 542 -5.43 -0.14 -22.76
N GLU A 543 -6.19 -0.23 -23.85
CA GLU A 543 -7.67 -0.28 -23.80
C GLU A 543 -8.13 -1.66 -23.32
N GLU A 544 -7.56 -2.73 -23.89
CA GLU A 544 -7.84 -4.09 -23.46
C GLU A 544 -7.42 -4.32 -22.00
N GLN A 545 -6.29 -3.76 -21.58
CA GLN A 545 -5.81 -3.82 -20.20
C GLN A 545 -6.78 -3.09 -19.26
N THR A 546 -7.28 -1.93 -19.65
CA THR A 546 -8.27 -1.19 -18.84
C THR A 546 -9.52 -2.03 -18.61
N LEU A 547 -10.05 -2.64 -19.68
CA LEU A 547 -11.24 -3.49 -19.62
C LEU A 547 -11.00 -4.78 -18.83
N SER A 548 -9.91 -5.51 -19.09
CA SER A 548 -9.62 -6.77 -18.39
C SER A 548 -9.33 -6.54 -16.91
N SER A 549 -8.60 -5.47 -16.58
CA SER A 549 -8.30 -5.09 -15.21
C SER A 549 -9.54 -4.67 -14.43
N ALA A 550 -10.41 -3.85 -15.04
CA ALA A 550 -11.67 -3.43 -14.44
C ALA A 550 -12.62 -4.61 -14.23
N HIS A 551 -12.75 -5.49 -15.24
CA HIS A 551 -13.54 -6.71 -15.11
C HIS A 551 -13.07 -7.57 -13.94
N GLN A 552 -11.77 -7.89 -13.85
CA GLN A 552 -11.25 -8.71 -12.76
C GLN A 552 -11.50 -8.05 -11.40
N LEU A 553 -11.28 -6.74 -11.30
CA LEU A 553 -11.54 -6.00 -10.05
C LEU A 553 -13.02 -6.07 -9.65
N ILE A 554 -13.96 -5.93 -10.59
CA ILE A 554 -15.40 -6.01 -10.32
C ILE A 554 -15.80 -7.39 -9.82
N VAL A 555 -15.27 -8.46 -10.42
CA VAL A 555 -15.51 -9.84 -9.96
C VAL A 555 -15.01 -10.01 -8.53
N ASP A 556 -13.78 -9.60 -8.25
CA ASP A 556 -13.16 -9.78 -6.93
C ASP A 556 -13.84 -8.92 -5.85
N LEU A 557 -14.30 -7.71 -6.19
CA LEU A 557 -15.09 -6.87 -5.29
C LEU A 557 -16.48 -7.46 -5.03
N GLY A 558 -17.11 -8.01 -6.07
CA GLY A 558 -18.39 -8.74 -5.96
C GLY A 558 -18.29 -9.91 -4.98
N GLU A 559 -17.19 -10.65 -5.07
CA GLU A 559 -16.86 -11.75 -4.17
C GLU A 559 -16.57 -11.21 -2.75
N SER A 560 -15.81 -10.12 -2.61
CA SER A 560 -15.46 -9.48 -1.32
C SER A 560 -16.65 -8.98 -0.47
N LEU A 561 -17.77 -8.61 -1.10
CA LEU A 561 -18.96 -8.13 -0.39
C LEU A 561 -19.45 -9.11 0.69
N THR A 562 -19.36 -10.41 0.44
CA THR A 562 -19.86 -11.45 1.37
C THR A 562 -18.88 -11.79 2.50
N ARG A 563 -17.69 -11.15 2.55
CA ARG A 563 -16.67 -11.30 3.61
C ARG A 563 -16.34 -9.99 4.32
N CYS A 564 -17.20 -8.99 4.21
CA CYS A 564 -16.98 -7.74 4.90
C CYS A 564 -17.16 -7.93 6.41
N GLU A 565 -16.06 -8.10 7.16
CA GLU A 565 -16.10 -8.24 8.63
C GLU A 565 -16.42 -6.92 9.36
N LYS A 566 -16.26 -5.78 8.66
CA LYS A 566 -16.43 -4.43 9.21
C LYS A 566 -17.21 -3.54 8.24
N VAL A 567 -18.00 -2.63 8.80
CA VAL A 567 -18.78 -1.64 8.02
C VAL A 567 -17.87 -0.82 7.11
N GLY A 568 -16.69 -0.42 7.59
CA GLY A 568 -15.71 0.30 6.78
C GLY A 568 -15.28 -0.46 5.52
N THR A 569 -15.17 -1.78 5.58
CA THR A 569 -14.86 -2.63 4.40
C THR A 569 -16.03 -2.63 3.43
N TYR A 570 -17.26 -2.79 3.91
CA TYR A 570 -18.47 -2.71 3.08
C TYR A 570 -18.59 -1.35 2.34
N ILE A 571 -18.35 -0.24 3.05
CA ILE A 571 -18.32 1.11 2.46
C ILE A 571 -17.27 1.20 1.35
N THR A 572 -16.05 0.74 1.65
CA THR A 572 -14.91 0.83 0.72
C THR A 572 -15.17 -0.02 -0.52
N THR A 573 -15.69 -1.23 -0.38
CA THR A 573 -16.02 -2.12 -1.49
C THR A 573 -17.07 -1.51 -2.42
N ASN A 574 -18.14 -0.93 -1.87
CA ASN A 574 -19.17 -0.24 -2.65
C ASN A 574 -18.63 1.01 -3.37
N LEU A 575 -17.76 1.78 -2.71
CA LEU A 575 -17.07 2.92 -3.33
C LEU A 575 -16.22 2.48 -4.53
N PHE A 576 -15.44 1.41 -4.35
CA PHE A 576 -14.60 0.88 -5.43
C PHE A 576 -15.44 0.36 -6.60
N LEU A 577 -16.55 -0.35 -6.33
CA LEU A 577 -17.49 -0.79 -7.36
C LEU A 577 -18.09 0.40 -8.13
N PHE A 578 -18.55 1.43 -7.44
CA PHE A 578 -19.05 2.65 -8.09
C PHE A 578 -17.99 3.29 -9.00
N LEU A 579 -16.80 3.56 -8.48
CA LEU A 579 -15.75 4.28 -9.20
C LEU A 579 -15.13 3.46 -10.34
N ILE A 580 -15.03 2.13 -10.23
CA ILE A 580 -14.52 1.33 -11.34
C ILE A 580 -15.54 1.21 -12.46
N VAL A 581 -16.82 1.05 -12.11
CA VAL A 581 -17.89 0.93 -13.10
C VAL A 581 -18.05 2.24 -13.86
N ASP A 582 -18.04 3.40 -13.19
CA ASP A 582 -18.06 4.71 -13.85
C ASP A 582 -16.94 4.86 -14.89
N GLN A 583 -15.71 4.47 -14.54
CA GLN A 583 -14.54 4.62 -15.41
C GLN A 583 -14.65 3.86 -16.73
N ILE A 584 -15.34 2.72 -16.75
CA ILE A 584 -15.48 1.89 -17.95
C ILE A 584 -16.71 2.20 -18.79
N LEU A 585 -17.72 2.90 -18.25
CA LEU A 585 -18.96 3.20 -18.98
C LEU A 585 -18.74 3.84 -20.36
N PRO A 586 -17.76 4.74 -20.57
CA PRO A 586 -17.50 5.31 -21.89
C PRO A 586 -17.02 4.28 -22.94
N SER A 587 -16.44 3.16 -22.50
CA SER A 587 -15.89 2.12 -23.37
C SER A 587 -16.91 1.06 -23.78
N LEU A 588 -18.13 1.11 -23.24
CA LEU A 588 -19.17 0.12 -23.50
C LEU A 588 -20.16 0.58 -24.57
N ASP A 589 -20.74 -0.38 -25.28
CA ASP A 589 -21.84 -0.11 -26.21
C ASP A 589 -23.07 0.45 -25.46
N TRP A 590 -23.96 1.10 -26.21
CA TRP A 590 -25.11 1.80 -25.64
C TRP A 590 -26.06 0.87 -24.84
N ALA A 591 -26.26 -0.37 -25.29
CA ALA A 591 -27.17 -1.31 -24.65
C ALA A 591 -26.60 -1.81 -23.33
N SER A 592 -25.33 -2.20 -23.31
CA SER A 592 -24.60 -2.60 -22.10
C SER A 592 -24.52 -1.44 -21.11
N ARG A 593 -24.18 -0.25 -21.58
CA ARG A 593 -24.10 0.98 -20.78
C ARG A 593 -25.41 1.29 -20.07
N HIS A 594 -26.55 1.20 -20.77
CA HIS A 594 -27.85 1.53 -20.17
C HIS A 594 -28.21 0.61 -18.99
N ARG A 595 -27.85 -0.67 -19.09
CA ARG A 595 -28.09 -1.66 -18.03
C ARG A 595 -27.17 -1.43 -16.83
N ILE A 596 -25.88 -1.25 -17.09
CA ILE A 596 -24.86 -1.09 -16.04
C ILE A 596 -25.03 0.22 -15.26
N VAL A 597 -25.54 1.29 -15.89
CA VAL A 597 -25.81 2.55 -15.19
C VAL A 597 -26.76 2.37 -14.01
N ALA A 598 -27.76 1.48 -14.12
CA ALA A 598 -28.67 1.20 -13.03
C ALA A 598 -27.98 0.52 -11.84
N ASP A 599 -27.09 -0.44 -12.09
CA ASP A 599 -26.33 -1.12 -11.04
C ASP A 599 -25.29 -0.18 -10.41
N CYS A 600 -24.65 0.67 -11.21
CA CYS A 600 -23.73 1.70 -10.72
C CYS A 600 -24.41 2.69 -9.78
N ALA A 601 -25.66 3.08 -10.05
CA ALA A 601 -26.45 3.92 -9.16
C ALA A 601 -26.73 3.24 -7.81
N VAL A 602 -26.93 1.92 -7.79
CA VAL A 602 -27.14 1.14 -6.55
C VAL A 602 -25.88 1.18 -5.69
N PHE A 603 -24.70 0.93 -6.26
CA PHE A 603 -23.43 1.03 -5.52
C PHE A 603 -23.21 2.43 -4.93
N LEU A 604 -23.53 3.48 -5.68
CA LEU A 604 -23.45 4.86 -5.19
C LEU A 604 -24.42 5.10 -4.02
N ARG A 605 -25.67 4.64 -4.11
CA ARG A 605 -26.68 4.84 -3.06
C ARG A 605 -26.33 4.08 -1.78
N ALA A 606 -25.90 2.83 -1.92
CA ALA A 606 -25.39 2.03 -0.80
C ALA A 606 -24.21 2.72 -0.11
N TYR A 607 -23.30 3.34 -0.87
CA TYR A 607 -22.22 4.15 -0.31
C TYR A 607 -22.74 5.41 0.43
N VAL A 608 -23.58 6.22 -0.23
CA VAL A 608 -24.06 7.52 0.31
C VAL A 608 -24.77 7.34 1.64
N LEU A 609 -25.59 6.29 1.77
CA LEU A 609 -26.38 6.05 2.97
C LEU A 609 -25.53 5.85 4.23
N VAL A 610 -24.38 5.19 4.08
CA VAL A 610 -23.49 4.88 5.20
C VAL A 610 -22.54 6.06 5.53
N VAL A 611 -22.52 7.12 4.72
CA VAL A 611 -21.78 8.36 4.98
C VAL A 611 -22.60 9.39 5.78
N GLU A 612 -23.86 9.07 6.10
CA GLU A 612 -24.74 9.87 6.94
C GLU A 612 -24.37 9.81 8.44
N LYS A 613 -24.38 10.95 9.13
CA LYS A 613 -24.07 11.08 10.57
C LYS A 613 -25.28 11.31 11.49
N SER A 614 -26.52 11.21 11.02
CA SER A 614 -27.67 11.51 11.89
C SER A 614 -27.78 10.48 13.03
N GLN A 615 -27.83 10.93 14.30
CA GLN A 615 -28.09 10.14 15.51
C GLN A 615 -27.29 8.83 15.73
N GLY A 616 -25.98 8.83 15.46
CA GLY A 616 -25.06 7.78 15.94
C GLY A 616 -25.31 6.37 15.40
N ILE A 617 -25.84 6.24 14.17
CA ILE A 617 -26.29 4.94 13.64
C ILE A 617 -25.14 4.06 13.11
N TRP A 618 -24.07 4.62 12.55
CA TRP A 618 -23.18 3.88 11.65
C TRP A 618 -21.69 3.81 12.06
N ILE A 619 -21.32 4.31 13.25
CA ILE A 619 -20.01 4.09 13.90
C ILE A 619 -20.17 3.95 15.41
#